data_AF-A0A3D2S960-F1
#
_entry.id   AF-A0A3D2S960-F1
#
_cell.length_a   1.000
_cell.length_b   1.000
_cell.length_c   1.000
_cell.angle_alpha   90.00
_cell.angle_beta   90.00
_cell.angle_gamma   90.00
#
_symmetry.space_group_name_H-M   'P 1'
#
loop_
_entity.id
_entity.type
_entity.pdbx_description
1 polymer ?
#
loop_
_entity_poly.entity_id
_entity_poly.type
_entity_poly.pdbx_seq_one_letter_code
_entity_poly.pdbx_strand_id
1 'polypeptide(L)'
;GDQMAVHVPLSNAAVLEAQVLMLSAHNILNPQSGNPMTVPSQDMVLGLYYITKSRKSTEELKVRGEGKTFYSSEEVIIAYNENKVDLHAPIKCRVNVLDENGELVWKIIETTVGRVIFNEVVPESVGFINALLTKKAIGKVIGEIIKSTDIPTTARFLDDIKDLGFRWAFKGGLSFNIGDLVEVEEKQELIDRSQAEVDEVIYSYMNGFITDKERYNNIIDIWSRLNTRLTGELLTKLTNDKQGFNSVFMMLDSGARGSKEQIRQLAAMRGLMAKPRKSGNTGGGEIIENPILSNLKGGLSVLEYF
;
A
#
# COMPACT_ATOMS: atom_id res chain seq x y z
N GLY A 1 22.86 -1.09 11.70
CA GLY A 1 23.82 -1.75 10.80
C GLY A 1 24.58 -0.68 10.05
N ASP A 2 23.84 0.23 9.42
CA ASP A 2 24.41 1.38 8.72
C ASP A 2 25.14 2.35 9.66
N GLN A 3 26.14 3.03 9.13
CA GLN A 3 26.98 4.01 9.81
C GLN A 3 26.89 5.35 9.07
N MET A 4 26.87 6.46 9.81
CA MET A 4 26.91 7.81 9.26
C MET A 4 28.10 8.58 9.83
N ALA A 5 28.85 9.26 8.98
CA ALA A 5 29.91 10.18 9.41
C ALA A 5 29.29 11.48 9.92
N VAL A 6 29.88 12.05 10.98
CA VAL A 6 29.45 13.32 11.57
C VAL A 6 30.62 14.29 11.49
N HIS A 7 30.38 15.46 10.91
CA HIS A 7 31.35 16.53 10.77
C HIS A 7 30.86 17.77 11.53
N VAL A 8 31.79 18.51 12.15
CA VAL A 8 31.49 19.73 12.90
C VAL A 8 32.02 20.94 12.12
N PRO A 9 31.16 21.86 11.66
CA PRO A 9 31.62 23.09 11.04
C PRO A 9 32.27 24.00 12.10
N LEU A 10 33.50 24.46 11.85
CA LEU A 10 34.28 25.24 12.83
C LEU A 10 34.29 26.74 12.55
N SER A 11 34.23 27.15 11.28
CA SER A 11 34.25 28.57 10.92
C SER A 11 32.84 29.16 10.97
N ASN A 12 32.73 30.43 11.36
CA ASN A 12 31.43 31.13 11.39
C ASN A 12 30.73 31.10 10.03
N ALA A 13 31.49 31.18 8.93
CA ALA A 13 30.96 31.06 7.58
C ALA A 13 30.37 29.66 7.31
N ALA A 14 31.07 28.59 7.70
CA ALA A 14 30.58 27.23 7.54
C ALA A 14 29.36 26.94 8.44
N VAL A 15 29.31 27.51 9.64
CA VAL A 15 28.13 27.39 10.52
C VAL A 15 26.91 28.06 9.88
N LEU A 16 27.09 29.26 9.32
CA LEU A 16 26.02 29.99 8.65
C LEU A 16 25.55 29.26 7.38
N GLU A 17 26.48 28.74 6.57
CA GLU A 17 26.17 27.93 5.40
C GLU A 17 25.38 26.66 5.78
N ALA A 18 25.81 25.96 6.83
CA ALA A 18 25.12 24.76 7.29
C ALA A 18 23.68 25.07 7.75
N GLN A 19 23.46 26.22 8.41
CA GLN A 19 22.14 26.64 8.87
C GLN A 19 21.22 27.09 7.74
N VAL A 20 21.73 27.84 6.76
CA VAL A 20 20.91 28.47 5.72
C VAL A 20 20.69 27.54 4.52
N LEU A 21 21.67 26.70 4.16
CA LEU A 21 21.60 25.88 2.94
C LEU A 21 21.50 24.38 3.22
N MET A 22 22.24 23.87 4.22
CA MET A 22 22.33 22.42 4.45
C MET A 22 21.26 21.87 5.40
N LEU A 23 20.55 22.74 6.13
CA LEU A 23 19.56 22.32 7.11
C LEU A 23 18.47 21.46 6.47
N SER A 24 18.10 20.35 7.11
CA SER A 24 17.12 19.39 6.59
C SER A 24 15.75 20.01 6.33
N ALA A 25 15.36 21.00 7.12
CA ALA A 25 14.10 21.74 6.96
C ALA A 25 14.01 22.50 5.62
N HIS A 26 15.13 22.85 4.99
CA HIS A 26 15.13 23.47 3.66
C HIS A 26 15.12 22.44 2.54
N ASN A 27 15.55 21.20 2.81
CA ASN A 27 15.76 20.14 1.84
C ASN A 27 14.57 19.15 1.79
N ILE A 28 13.36 19.68 1.66
CA ILE A 28 12.10 18.92 1.64
C ILE A 28 11.77 18.40 0.22
N LEU A 29 12.19 19.13 -0.81
CA LEU A 29 11.92 18.81 -2.21
C LEU A 29 13.12 18.16 -2.90
N ASN A 30 12.84 17.30 -3.87
CA ASN A 30 13.86 16.74 -4.74
C ASN A 30 14.32 17.81 -5.76
N PRO A 31 15.62 18.17 -5.81
CA PRO A 31 16.13 19.16 -6.76
C PRO A 31 15.86 18.81 -8.23
N GLN A 32 15.77 17.52 -8.57
CA GLN A 32 15.59 17.07 -9.95
C GLN A 32 14.15 17.17 -10.44
N SER A 33 13.17 16.89 -9.56
CA SER A 33 11.77 16.71 -9.98
C SER A 33 10.78 17.63 -9.28
N GLY A 34 11.21 18.37 -8.23
CA GLY A 34 10.34 19.21 -7.41
C GLY A 34 9.32 18.41 -6.57
N ASN A 35 9.40 17.09 -6.56
CA ASN A 35 8.54 16.24 -5.73
C ASN A 35 9.02 16.22 -4.28
N PRO A 36 8.12 16.10 -3.29
CA PRO A 36 8.52 15.93 -1.89
C PRO A 36 9.37 14.68 -1.69
N MET A 37 10.53 14.83 -1.04
CA MET A 37 11.42 13.73 -0.65
C MET A 37 11.04 13.15 0.72
N THR A 38 10.52 13.98 1.61
CA THR A 38 10.17 13.65 3.01
C THR A 38 8.80 12.98 3.12
N VAL A 39 8.49 12.05 2.20
CA VAL A 39 7.23 11.29 2.26
C VAL A 39 7.35 10.22 3.35
N PRO A 40 6.37 10.12 4.27
CA PRO A 40 6.32 9.04 5.24
C PRO A 40 6.47 7.66 4.59
N SER A 41 7.14 6.74 5.28
CA SER A 41 7.39 5.38 4.83
C SER A 41 6.85 4.34 5.82
N GLN A 42 6.61 3.14 5.30
CA GLN A 42 6.28 1.93 6.07
C GLN A 42 5.19 2.16 7.12
N ASP A 43 5.51 1.99 8.41
CA ASP A 43 4.54 1.94 9.51
C ASP A 43 3.80 3.27 9.68
N MET A 44 4.45 4.41 9.38
CA MET A 44 3.77 5.72 9.38
C MET A 44 2.64 5.76 8.35
N VAL A 45 2.90 5.28 7.13
CA VAL A 45 1.89 5.20 6.07
C VAL A 45 0.78 4.25 6.47
N LEU A 46 1.12 3.11 7.08
CA LEU A 46 0.13 2.13 7.52
C LEU A 46 -0.82 2.71 8.58
N GLY A 47 -0.30 3.48 9.55
CA GLY A 47 -1.12 4.14 10.57
C GLY A 47 -2.06 5.21 10.01
N LEU A 48 -1.57 6.03 9.08
CA LEU A 48 -2.36 7.06 8.39
C LEU A 48 -3.41 6.44 7.45
N TYR A 49 -3.07 5.33 6.81
CA TYR A 49 -4.03 4.56 6.03
C TYR A 49 -5.11 3.95 6.93
N TYR A 50 -4.71 3.35 8.06
CA TYR A 50 -5.63 2.74 9.01
C TYR A 50 -6.63 3.77 9.55
N ILE A 51 -6.17 4.92 10.06
CA ILE A 51 -7.04 5.95 10.63
C ILE A 51 -8.04 6.49 9.59
N THR A 52 -7.64 6.62 8.32
CA THR A 52 -8.48 7.22 7.27
C THR A 52 -9.39 6.24 6.52
N LYS A 53 -9.26 4.93 6.80
CA LYS A 53 -10.09 3.89 6.22
C LYS A 53 -11.48 3.87 6.86
N SER A 54 -12.51 3.80 6.01
CA SER A 54 -13.90 3.65 6.44
C SER A 54 -14.27 2.18 6.60
N ARG A 55 -15.18 1.89 7.53
CA ARG A 55 -15.78 0.58 7.75
C ARG A 55 -17.28 0.72 7.89
N LYS A 56 -18.05 -0.10 7.18
CA LYS A 56 -19.51 -0.12 7.27
C LYS A 56 -19.96 -1.17 8.28
N SER A 57 -21.11 -0.97 8.93
CA SER A 57 -21.68 -2.01 9.78
C SER A 57 -22.04 -3.24 8.95
N THR A 58 -21.67 -4.41 9.46
CA THR A 58 -22.17 -5.71 9.01
C THR A 58 -23.02 -6.34 10.11
N GLU A 59 -23.75 -7.41 9.76
CA GLU A 59 -24.55 -8.18 10.72
C GLU A 59 -23.70 -8.69 11.90
N GLU A 60 -22.42 -9.00 11.65
CA GLU A 60 -21.47 -9.49 12.65
C GLU A 60 -20.79 -8.36 13.45
N LEU A 61 -20.60 -7.18 12.86
CA LEU A 61 -19.87 -6.07 13.47
C LEU A 61 -20.59 -4.74 13.24
N LYS A 62 -21.21 -4.22 14.30
CA LYS A 62 -21.86 -2.92 14.29
C LYS A 62 -20.83 -1.83 14.54
N VAL A 63 -20.67 -0.94 13.57
CA VAL A 63 -19.80 0.24 13.67
C VAL A 63 -20.60 1.36 14.34
N ARG A 64 -20.15 1.79 15.52
CA ARG A 64 -20.84 2.83 16.30
C ARG A 64 -20.69 4.17 15.59
N GLY A 65 -21.80 4.88 15.44
CA GLY A 65 -21.79 6.24 14.89
C GLY A 65 -21.96 6.33 13.38
N GLU A 66 -22.21 5.23 12.69
CA GLU A 66 -22.55 5.23 11.27
C GLU A 66 -23.73 6.16 10.97
N GLY A 67 -23.54 7.08 10.02
CA GLY A 67 -24.55 8.01 9.55
C GLY A 67 -24.87 9.18 10.50
N LYS A 68 -24.17 9.30 11.64
CA LYS A 68 -24.35 10.46 12.52
C LYS A 68 -23.87 11.74 11.85
N THR A 69 -24.55 12.84 12.17
CA THR A 69 -24.19 14.18 11.70
C THR A 69 -23.62 14.97 12.86
N PHE A 70 -22.49 15.63 12.64
CA PHE A 70 -21.78 16.46 13.60
C PHE A 70 -21.65 17.88 13.08
N TYR A 71 -21.70 18.85 14.00
CA TYR A 71 -21.60 20.27 13.68
C TYR A 71 -20.15 20.73 13.54
N SER A 72 -19.22 20.16 14.31
CA SER A 72 -17.80 20.56 14.37
C SER A 72 -16.88 19.34 14.52
N SER A 73 -15.61 19.49 14.14
CA SER A 73 -14.56 18.52 14.41
C SER A 73 -14.41 18.23 15.91
N GLU A 74 -14.53 19.25 16.76
CA GLU A 74 -14.46 19.13 18.23
C GLU A 74 -15.52 18.16 18.78
N GLU A 75 -16.73 18.21 18.24
CA GLU A 75 -17.83 17.34 18.65
C GLU A 75 -17.54 15.87 18.31
N VAL A 76 -16.91 15.63 17.15
CA VAL A 76 -16.48 14.29 16.71
C VAL A 76 -15.43 13.73 17.68
N ILE A 77 -14.48 14.55 18.12
CA ILE A 77 -13.41 14.14 19.04
C ILE A 77 -13.97 13.84 20.43
N ILE A 78 -14.89 14.66 20.93
CA ILE A 78 -15.60 14.40 22.19
C ILE A 78 -16.36 13.06 22.08
N ALA A 79 -17.11 12.86 21.00
CA ALA A 79 -17.86 11.62 20.79
C ALA A 79 -16.94 10.39 20.69
N TYR A 80 -15.76 10.54 20.10
CA TYR A 80 -14.75 9.49 20.02
C TYR A 80 -14.15 9.17 21.40
N ASN A 81 -13.79 10.19 22.18
CA ASN A 81 -13.26 10.03 23.54
C ASN A 81 -14.28 9.37 24.49
N GLU A 82 -15.57 9.67 24.32
CA GLU A 82 -16.70 9.05 25.05
C GLU A 82 -17.09 7.65 24.52
N ASN A 83 -16.34 7.10 23.54
CA ASN A 83 -16.58 5.81 22.90
C ASN A 83 -17.99 5.65 22.30
N LYS A 84 -18.60 6.77 21.86
CA LYS A 84 -19.92 6.81 21.21
C LYS A 84 -19.84 6.63 19.69
N VAL A 85 -18.66 6.79 19.12
CA VAL A 85 -18.36 6.57 17.70
C VAL A 85 -17.05 5.80 17.54
N ASP A 86 -16.99 4.95 16.51
CA ASP A 86 -15.78 4.21 16.17
C ASP A 86 -14.91 4.99 15.18
N LEU A 87 -13.61 4.74 15.18
CA LEU A 87 -12.62 5.45 14.35
C LEU A 87 -12.94 5.41 12.84
N HIS A 88 -13.41 4.25 12.37
CA HIS A 88 -13.69 3.99 10.96
C HIS A 88 -15.13 4.29 10.56
N ALA A 89 -15.94 4.82 11.47
CA ALA A 89 -17.35 5.07 11.22
C ALA A 89 -17.54 6.15 10.15
N PRO A 90 -18.37 5.91 9.12
CA PRO A 90 -18.76 6.94 8.17
C PRO A 90 -19.73 7.90 8.86
N ILE A 91 -19.39 9.19 8.85
CA ILE A 91 -20.11 10.27 9.52
C ILE A 91 -20.31 11.43 8.54
N LYS A 92 -21.26 12.32 8.84
CA LYS A 92 -21.41 13.60 8.16
C LYS A 92 -20.88 14.69 9.08
N CYS A 93 -19.92 15.48 8.62
CA CYS A 93 -19.37 16.59 9.41
C CYS A 93 -19.40 17.87 8.57
N ARG A 94 -19.73 18.98 9.22
CA ARG A 94 -19.54 20.32 8.64
C ARG A 94 -18.05 20.68 8.78
N VAL A 95 -17.41 20.96 7.65
CA VAL A 95 -15.96 21.27 7.59
C VAL A 95 -15.69 22.38 6.58
N ASN A 96 -14.53 23.03 6.72
CA ASN A 96 -14.04 24.02 5.77
C ASN A 96 -13.36 23.32 4.59
N VAL A 97 -13.94 23.46 3.40
CA VAL A 97 -13.38 22.91 2.16
C VAL A 97 -12.93 24.09 1.30
N LEU A 98 -11.77 23.96 0.65
CA LEU A 98 -11.37 24.88 -0.42
C LEU A 98 -12.30 24.70 -1.61
N ASP A 99 -12.98 25.78 -2.01
CA ASP A 99 -13.77 25.80 -3.24
C ASP A 99 -12.88 25.96 -4.48
N GLU A 100 -13.44 25.77 -5.68
CA GLU A 100 -12.70 25.91 -6.95
C GLU A 100 -12.07 27.31 -7.15
N ASN A 101 -12.57 28.31 -6.40
CA ASN A 101 -12.07 29.69 -6.39
C ASN A 101 -10.96 29.94 -5.34
N GLY A 102 -10.57 28.94 -4.55
CA GLY A 102 -9.55 29.06 -3.51
C GLY A 102 -10.05 29.69 -2.20
N GLU A 103 -11.37 29.83 -2.01
CA GLU A 103 -11.97 30.33 -0.78
C GLU A 103 -12.45 29.18 0.12
N LEU A 104 -12.33 29.35 1.45
CA LEU A 104 -12.78 28.37 2.43
C LEU A 104 -14.28 28.50 2.66
N VAL A 105 -15.04 27.49 2.24
CA VAL A 105 -16.50 27.44 2.41
C VAL A 105 -16.88 26.30 3.35
N TRP A 106 -17.78 26.59 4.28
CA TRP A 106 -18.38 25.58 5.15
C TRP A 106 -19.34 24.69 4.36
N LYS A 107 -19.01 23.41 4.20
CA LYS A 107 -19.87 22.40 3.57
C LYS A 107 -20.03 21.18 4.49
N ILE A 108 -21.18 20.54 4.42
CA ILE A 108 -21.42 19.25 5.09
C ILE A 108 -21.01 18.15 4.12
N ILE A 109 -19.99 17.38 4.47
CA ILE A 109 -19.49 16.28 3.66
C ILE A 109 -19.59 14.95 4.41
N GLU A 110 -19.64 13.87 3.66
CA GLU A 110 -19.50 12.52 4.20
C GLU A 110 -18.01 12.21 4.37
N THR A 111 -17.60 11.90 5.60
CA THR A 111 -16.21 11.63 5.98
C THR A 111 -16.16 10.52 7.05
N THR A 112 -14.99 10.29 7.64
CA THR A 112 -14.84 9.35 8.77
C THR A 112 -14.29 10.06 9.99
N VAL A 113 -14.55 9.51 11.18
CA VAL A 113 -14.01 10.02 12.45
C VAL A 113 -12.48 10.16 12.36
N GLY A 114 -11.80 9.15 11.83
CA GLY A 114 -10.35 9.19 11.69
C GLY A 114 -9.83 10.20 10.66
N ARG A 115 -10.58 10.52 9.59
CA ARG A 115 -10.22 11.64 8.70
C ARG A 115 -10.38 12.99 9.39
N VAL A 116 -11.37 13.14 10.27
CA VAL A 116 -11.51 14.37 11.08
C VAL A 116 -10.31 14.55 12.00
N ILE A 117 -9.87 13.48 12.69
CA ILE A 117 -8.68 13.51 13.54
C ILE A 117 -7.42 13.84 12.73
N PHE A 118 -7.27 13.30 11.52
CA PHE A 118 -6.16 13.65 10.65
C PHE A 118 -6.16 15.15 10.28
N ASN A 119 -7.34 15.72 10.01
CA ASN A 119 -7.48 17.11 9.63
C ASN A 119 -7.24 18.10 10.78
N GLU A 120 -7.14 17.68 12.04
CA GLU A 120 -6.67 18.55 13.13
C GLU A 120 -5.21 18.97 12.96
N VAL A 121 -4.42 18.13 12.28
CA VAL A 121 -3.00 18.37 12.02
C VAL A 121 -2.80 19.19 10.74
N VAL A 122 -3.78 19.18 9.84
CA VAL A 122 -3.68 19.85 8.54
C VAL A 122 -3.77 21.38 8.74
N PRO A 123 -2.88 22.18 8.11
CA PRO A 123 -2.97 23.62 8.17
C PRO A 123 -4.30 24.15 7.64
N GLU A 124 -4.91 25.11 8.33
CA GLU A 124 -6.22 25.69 7.96
C GLU A 124 -6.25 26.23 6.52
N SER A 125 -5.11 26.69 6.00
CA SER A 125 -4.96 27.22 4.64
C SER A 125 -5.25 26.21 3.53
N VAL A 126 -5.14 24.90 3.81
CA VAL A 126 -5.29 23.83 2.81
C VAL A 126 -6.73 23.27 2.79
N GLY A 127 -7.51 23.56 3.82
CA GLY A 127 -8.86 23.01 3.96
C GLY A 127 -8.89 21.51 4.22
N PHE A 128 -10.10 20.95 4.25
CA PHE A 128 -10.33 19.58 4.67
C PHE A 128 -9.96 18.54 3.60
N ILE A 129 -9.08 17.61 3.97
CA ILE A 129 -8.63 16.50 3.13
C ILE A 129 -9.52 15.28 3.38
N ASN A 130 -10.34 14.93 2.38
CA ASN A 130 -11.24 13.77 2.44
C ASN A 130 -10.79 12.61 1.53
N ALA A 131 -9.60 12.07 1.77
CA ALA A 131 -9.04 10.98 0.97
C ALA A 131 -8.57 9.81 1.83
N LEU A 132 -8.47 8.62 1.22
CA LEU A 132 -7.77 7.49 1.81
C LEU A 132 -6.26 7.70 1.65
N LEU A 133 -5.54 7.75 2.78
CA LEU A 133 -4.12 8.10 2.79
C LEU A 133 -3.22 6.91 2.44
N THR A 134 -3.14 6.58 1.15
CA THR A 134 -2.10 5.70 0.60
C THR A 134 -0.77 6.46 0.48
N LYS A 135 0.36 5.74 0.35
CA LYS A 135 1.68 6.36 0.13
C LYS A 135 1.69 7.42 -0.97
N LYS A 136 1.00 7.14 -2.08
CA LYS A 136 0.87 8.09 -3.21
C LYS A 136 -0.01 9.29 -2.87
N ALA A 137 -1.13 9.07 -2.17
CA ALA A 137 -2.02 10.15 -1.75
C ALA A 137 -1.33 11.09 -0.74
N ILE A 138 -0.58 10.53 0.22
CA ILE A 138 0.21 11.31 1.19
C ILE A 138 1.24 12.18 0.45
N GLY A 139 1.95 11.62 -0.54
CA GLY A 139 2.89 12.40 -1.35
C GLY A 139 2.25 13.57 -2.09
N LYS A 140 1.01 13.40 -2.58
CA LYS A 140 0.24 14.48 -3.21
C LYS A 140 -0.17 15.55 -2.20
N VAL A 141 -0.72 15.14 -1.05
CA VAL A 141 -1.12 16.03 0.04
C VAL A 141 0.05 16.90 0.51
N ILE A 142 1.22 16.30 0.74
CA ILE A 142 2.42 17.04 1.13
C ILE A 142 2.82 18.03 0.02
N GLY A 143 2.75 17.61 -1.24
CA GLY A 143 3.04 18.48 -2.38
C GLY A 143 2.08 19.66 -2.54
N GLU A 144 0.80 19.49 -2.17
CA GLU A 144 -0.20 20.57 -2.14
C GLU A 144 0.08 21.55 -1.00
N ILE A 145 0.39 21.03 0.19
CA ILE A 145 0.69 21.85 1.39
C ILE A 145 1.95 22.70 1.19
N ILE A 146 3.00 22.13 0.56
CA ILE A 146 4.21 22.88 0.24
C ILE A 146 3.93 24.03 -0.74
N LYS A 147 2.93 23.90 -1.61
CA LYS A 147 2.58 24.96 -2.58
C LYS A 147 1.69 26.03 -1.97
N SER A 148 0.79 25.66 -1.06
CA SER A 148 -0.16 26.58 -0.43
C SER A 148 0.43 27.32 0.77
N THR A 149 1.50 26.80 1.36
CA THR A 149 1.96 27.20 2.70
C THR A 149 3.48 27.36 2.74
N ASP A 150 4.02 27.90 3.83
CA ASP A 150 5.44 28.13 4.05
C ASP A 150 6.21 26.87 4.50
N ILE A 151 7.53 26.91 4.34
CA ILE A 151 8.45 25.81 4.70
C ILE A 151 8.35 25.44 6.19
N PRO A 152 8.39 26.38 7.15
CA PRO A 152 8.24 26.07 8.58
C PRO A 152 6.95 25.32 8.92
N THR A 153 5.80 25.78 8.40
CA THR A 153 4.51 25.13 8.64
C THR A 153 4.47 23.73 8.04
N THR A 154 5.02 23.56 6.84
CA THR A 154 5.15 22.22 6.23
C THR A 154 6.03 21.30 7.07
N ALA A 155 7.18 21.78 7.55
CA ALA A 155 8.08 20.98 8.38
C ALA A 155 7.39 20.52 9.66
N ARG A 156 6.64 21.41 10.32
CA ARG A 156 5.83 21.07 11.50
C ARG A 156 4.75 20.03 11.17
N PHE A 157 4.03 20.22 10.07
CA PHE A 157 3.04 19.27 9.59
C PHE A 157 3.62 17.87 9.34
N LEU A 158 4.83 17.78 8.77
CA LEU A 158 5.51 16.50 8.55
C LEU A 158 5.84 15.79 9.87
N ASP A 159 6.27 16.53 10.89
CA ASP A 159 6.52 15.99 12.23
C ASP A 159 5.22 15.53 12.90
N ASP A 160 4.15 16.33 12.81
CA ASP A 160 2.86 15.98 13.40
C ASP A 160 2.25 14.73 12.72
N ILE A 161 2.37 14.61 11.39
CA ILE A 161 1.94 13.40 10.65
C ILE A 161 2.77 12.17 11.03
N LYS A 162 4.07 12.33 11.23
CA LYS A 162 4.96 11.25 11.68
C LYS A 162 4.46 10.71 13.02
N ASP A 163 4.21 11.59 13.99
CA ASP A 163 3.76 11.22 15.33
C ASP A 163 2.35 10.61 15.30
N LEU A 164 1.44 11.19 14.51
CA LEU A 164 0.10 10.66 14.29
C LEU A 164 0.15 9.26 13.67
N GLY A 165 0.95 9.08 12.62
CA GLY A 165 1.13 7.81 11.91
C GLY A 165 1.63 6.71 12.84
N PHE A 166 2.69 6.97 13.62
CA PHE A 166 3.20 5.99 14.59
C PHE A 166 2.20 5.68 15.70
N ARG A 167 1.53 6.69 16.25
CA ARG A 167 0.54 6.51 17.32
C ARG A 167 -0.62 5.62 16.88
N TRP A 168 -1.13 5.82 15.67
CA TRP A 168 -2.24 5.01 15.14
C TRP A 168 -1.80 3.66 14.60
N ALA A 169 -0.58 3.54 14.09
CA ALA A 169 -0.01 2.23 13.76
C ALA A 169 0.10 1.35 15.02
N PHE A 170 0.56 1.93 16.13
CA PHE A 170 0.63 1.23 17.42
C PHE A 170 -0.76 0.87 17.97
N LYS A 171 -1.69 1.85 18.03
CA LYS A 171 -3.06 1.60 18.51
C LYS A 171 -3.84 0.63 17.63
N GLY A 172 -3.58 0.62 16.32
CA GLY A 172 -4.23 -0.28 15.38
C GLY A 172 -3.88 -1.75 15.59
N GLY A 173 -2.76 -2.06 16.27
CA GLY A 173 -2.37 -3.42 16.63
C GLY A 173 -2.27 -4.37 15.43
N LEU A 174 -1.94 -3.83 14.25
CA LEU A 174 -1.90 -4.60 13.01
C LEU A 174 -0.74 -5.61 13.09
N SER A 175 -1.09 -6.89 13.06
CA SER A 175 -0.15 -8.00 13.10
C SER A 175 -0.27 -8.84 11.83
N PHE A 176 0.79 -9.57 11.51
CA PHE A 176 0.82 -10.49 10.38
C PHE A 176 0.62 -11.91 10.90
N ASN A 177 -0.53 -12.51 10.60
CA ASN A 177 -0.83 -13.90 10.93
C ASN A 177 -0.91 -14.75 9.66
N ILE A 178 -0.48 -16.01 9.74
CA ILE A 178 -0.66 -17.00 8.67
C ILE A 178 -2.13 -17.22 8.32
N GLY A 179 -3.04 -17.02 9.30
CA GLY A 179 -4.48 -17.08 9.08
C GLY A 179 -5.04 -15.91 8.26
N ASP A 180 -4.34 -14.78 8.18
CA ASP A 180 -4.75 -13.65 7.33
C ASP A 180 -4.37 -13.89 5.84
N LEU A 181 -3.56 -14.91 5.55
CA LEU A 181 -3.28 -15.36 4.18
C LEU A 181 -4.43 -16.24 3.68
N VAL A 182 -5.41 -15.60 3.06
CA VAL A 182 -6.55 -16.28 2.43
C VAL A 182 -6.09 -17.08 1.23
N GLU A 183 -6.51 -18.34 1.15
CA GLU A 183 -6.24 -19.21 0.00
C GLU A 183 -7.39 -19.18 -1.02
N VAL A 184 -7.05 -19.42 -2.28
CA VAL A 184 -8.04 -19.51 -3.36
C VAL A 184 -8.52 -20.96 -3.43
N GLU A 185 -9.76 -21.23 -3.00
CA GLU A 185 -10.40 -22.56 -3.09
C GLU A 185 -10.36 -23.16 -4.51
N GLU A 186 -10.59 -22.34 -5.54
CA GLU A 186 -10.55 -22.74 -6.96
C GLU A 186 -9.13 -23.01 -7.50
N LYS A 187 -8.09 -22.84 -6.68
CA LYS A 187 -6.69 -22.97 -7.11
C LYS A 187 -6.42 -24.30 -7.78
N GLN A 188 -6.86 -25.41 -7.19
CA GLN A 188 -6.57 -26.74 -7.72
C GLN A 188 -7.26 -26.96 -9.07
N GLU A 189 -8.52 -26.57 -9.20
CA GLU A 189 -9.27 -26.68 -10.45
C GLU A 189 -8.67 -25.85 -11.58
N LEU A 190 -8.07 -24.70 -11.26
CA LEU A 190 -7.39 -23.86 -12.25
C LEU A 190 -6.06 -24.48 -12.69
N ILE A 191 -5.32 -25.08 -11.75
CA ILE A 191 -4.08 -25.81 -12.05
C ILE A 191 -4.38 -27.01 -12.95
N ASP A 192 -5.39 -27.81 -12.61
CA ASP A 192 -5.75 -29.02 -13.37
C ASP A 192 -6.21 -28.66 -14.80
N ARG A 193 -6.96 -27.56 -14.96
CA ARG A 193 -7.33 -27.02 -16.28
C ARG A 193 -6.12 -26.60 -17.10
N SER A 194 -5.19 -25.85 -16.51
CA SER A 194 -3.97 -25.44 -17.20
C SER A 194 -3.05 -26.62 -17.53
N GLN A 195 -3.03 -27.66 -16.70
CA GLN A 195 -2.30 -28.89 -17.00
C GLN A 195 -2.89 -29.60 -18.22
N ALA A 196 -4.22 -29.67 -18.33
CA ALA A 196 -4.87 -30.23 -19.52
C ALA A 196 -4.53 -29.44 -20.80
N GLU A 197 -4.50 -28.10 -20.74
CA GLU A 197 -4.06 -27.25 -21.87
C GLU A 197 -2.60 -27.54 -22.26
N VAL A 198 -1.71 -27.75 -21.28
CA VAL A 198 -0.31 -28.13 -21.53
C VAL A 198 -0.23 -29.50 -22.21
N ASP A 199 -1.04 -30.47 -21.77
CA ASP A 199 -1.06 -31.81 -22.36
C ASP A 199 -1.55 -31.78 -23.83
N GLU A 200 -2.50 -30.91 -24.17
CA GLU A 200 -2.94 -30.68 -25.57
C GLU A 200 -1.81 -30.08 -26.45
N VAL A 201 -1.02 -29.15 -25.89
CA VAL A 201 0.15 -28.58 -26.58
C VAL A 201 1.22 -29.65 -26.79
N ILE A 202 1.48 -30.51 -25.80
CA ILE A 202 2.41 -31.63 -25.92
C ILE A 202 1.92 -32.64 -26.96
N TYR A 203 0.63 -32.97 -26.96
CA TYR A 203 0.02 -33.86 -27.96
C TYR A 203 0.16 -33.28 -29.38
N SER A 204 -0.06 -31.98 -29.55
CA SER A 204 0.11 -31.31 -30.84
C SER A 204 1.56 -31.34 -31.33
N TYR A 205 2.52 -31.22 -30.41
CA TYR A 205 3.95 -31.36 -30.70
C TYR A 205 4.31 -32.80 -31.09
N MET A 206 3.81 -33.80 -30.36
CA MET A 206 4.06 -35.22 -30.66
C MET A 206 3.55 -35.64 -32.05
N ASN A 207 2.44 -35.03 -32.51
CA ASN A 207 1.90 -35.25 -33.85
C ASN A 207 2.57 -34.40 -34.94
N GLY A 208 3.55 -33.56 -34.59
CA GLY A 208 4.31 -32.74 -35.53
C GLY A 208 3.59 -31.49 -36.06
N PHE A 209 2.50 -31.04 -35.41
CA PHE A 209 1.77 -29.85 -35.83
C PHE A 209 2.47 -28.53 -35.45
N ILE A 210 3.30 -28.54 -34.40
CA ILE A 210 3.99 -27.36 -33.88
C ILE A 210 5.49 -27.63 -33.70
N THR A 211 6.29 -26.57 -33.73
CA THR A 211 7.74 -26.63 -33.48
C THR A 211 8.05 -26.61 -31.97
N ASP A 212 9.26 -27.02 -31.59
CA ASP A 212 9.67 -27.02 -30.17
C ASP A 212 9.71 -25.61 -29.56
N LYS A 213 10.07 -24.58 -30.36
CA LYS A 213 10.02 -23.18 -29.90
C LYS A 213 8.59 -22.71 -29.63
N GLU A 214 7.64 -23.10 -30.46
CA GLU A 214 6.22 -22.78 -30.28
C GLU A 214 5.64 -23.52 -29.07
N ARG A 215 5.98 -24.81 -28.91
CA ARG A 215 5.65 -25.60 -27.71
C ARG A 215 6.14 -24.89 -26.44
N TYR A 216 7.41 -24.53 -26.38
CA TYR A 216 8.03 -23.85 -25.24
C TYR A 216 7.33 -22.52 -24.91
N ASN A 217 7.10 -21.66 -25.91
CA ASN A 217 6.43 -20.38 -25.72
C ASN A 217 4.97 -20.54 -25.27
N ASN A 218 4.24 -21.51 -25.84
CA ASN A 218 2.86 -21.78 -25.47
C ASN A 218 2.74 -22.29 -24.02
N ILE A 219 3.62 -23.18 -23.59
CA ILE A 219 3.64 -23.68 -22.20
C ILE A 219 3.89 -22.52 -21.22
N ILE A 220 4.88 -21.67 -21.51
CA ILE A 220 5.16 -20.49 -20.67
C ILE A 220 3.96 -19.55 -20.62
N ASP A 221 3.30 -19.32 -21.74
CA ASP A 221 2.14 -18.43 -21.80
C ASP A 221 0.94 -18.99 -21.00
N ILE A 222 0.64 -20.29 -21.10
CA ILE A 222 -0.40 -20.95 -20.30
C ILE A 222 -0.14 -20.74 -18.80
N TRP A 223 1.07 -21.02 -18.33
CA TRP A 223 1.42 -20.84 -16.92
C TRP A 223 1.46 -19.38 -16.48
N SER A 224 1.89 -18.46 -17.35
CA SER A 224 1.87 -17.02 -17.08
C SER A 224 0.44 -16.48 -16.93
N ARG A 225 -0.48 -16.94 -17.80
CA ARG A 225 -1.91 -16.61 -17.74
C ARG A 225 -2.55 -17.14 -16.46
N LEU A 226 -2.30 -18.40 -16.10
CA LEU A 226 -2.75 -18.98 -14.83
C LEU A 226 -2.28 -18.15 -13.63
N ASN A 227 -0.99 -17.82 -13.61
CA ASN A 227 -0.37 -17.09 -12.51
C ASN A 227 -0.98 -15.68 -12.34
N THR A 228 -1.25 -14.99 -13.44
CA THR A 228 -1.93 -13.68 -13.43
C THR A 228 -3.36 -13.81 -12.92
N ARG A 229 -4.10 -14.84 -13.35
CA ARG A 229 -5.47 -15.11 -12.92
C ARG A 229 -5.56 -15.40 -11.42
N LEU A 230 -4.75 -16.33 -10.92
CA LEU A 230 -4.67 -16.65 -9.48
C LEU A 230 -4.33 -15.44 -8.63
N THR A 231 -3.44 -14.57 -9.13
CA THR A 231 -3.11 -13.31 -8.45
C THR A 231 -4.31 -12.38 -8.38
N GLY A 232 -5.07 -12.25 -9.47
CA GLY A 232 -6.29 -11.42 -9.51
C GLY A 232 -7.37 -11.92 -8.55
N GLU A 233 -7.62 -13.22 -8.52
CA GLU A 233 -8.59 -13.85 -7.63
C GLU A 233 -8.17 -13.72 -6.15
N LEU A 234 -6.89 -13.96 -5.84
CA LEU A 234 -6.32 -13.76 -4.51
C LEU A 234 -6.51 -12.31 -4.03
N LEU A 235 -6.19 -11.33 -4.86
CA LEU A 235 -6.35 -9.91 -4.51
C LEU A 235 -7.81 -9.55 -4.29
N THR A 236 -8.73 -10.09 -5.10
CA THR A 236 -10.17 -9.87 -4.94
C THR A 236 -10.66 -10.44 -3.61
N LYS A 237 -10.26 -11.67 -3.26
CA LYS A 237 -10.59 -12.29 -1.97
C LYS A 237 -10.03 -11.49 -0.79
N LEU A 238 -8.76 -11.07 -0.86
CA LEU A 238 -8.12 -10.25 0.18
C LEU A 238 -8.77 -8.86 0.35
N THR A 239 -9.26 -8.28 -0.74
CA THR A 239 -9.95 -6.98 -0.70
C THR A 239 -11.30 -7.10 0.00
N ASN A 240 -12.00 -8.21 -0.20
CA ASN A 240 -13.31 -8.44 0.39
C ASN A 240 -13.22 -8.95 1.84
N ASP A 241 -12.13 -9.62 2.21
CA ASP A 241 -11.92 -10.13 3.55
C ASP A 241 -11.97 -9.02 4.60
N LYS A 242 -12.85 -9.17 5.60
CA LYS A 242 -13.11 -8.17 6.65
C LYS A 242 -13.39 -6.76 6.09
N GLN A 243 -14.00 -6.62 4.91
CA GLN A 243 -14.16 -5.34 4.19
C GLN A 243 -12.82 -4.64 3.89
N GLY A 244 -11.77 -5.42 3.62
CA GLY A 244 -10.43 -4.93 3.37
C GLY A 244 -9.65 -4.56 4.63
N PHE A 245 -10.14 -4.89 5.83
CA PHE A 245 -9.38 -4.75 7.08
C PHE A 245 -8.46 -5.95 7.37
N ASN A 246 -8.25 -6.82 6.38
CA ASN A 246 -7.19 -7.82 6.43
C ASN A 246 -5.82 -7.12 6.52
N SER A 247 -5.01 -7.53 7.50
CA SER A 247 -3.70 -6.93 7.81
C SER A 247 -2.75 -6.95 6.61
N VAL A 248 -2.68 -8.07 5.89
CA VAL A 248 -1.84 -8.28 4.71
C VAL A 248 -2.30 -7.37 3.57
N PHE A 249 -3.62 -7.31 3.35
CA PHE A 249 -4.18 -6.42 2.33
C PHE A 249 -3.91 -4.94 2.64
N MET A 250 -4.07 -4.53 3.91
CA MET A 250 -3.80 -3.17 4.33
C MET A 250 -2.33 -2.76 4.13
N MET A 251 -1.37 -3.66 4.38
CA MET A 251 0.05 -3.40 4.12
C MET A 251 0.32 -3.18 2.62
N LEU A 252 -0.33 -3.98 1.76
CA LEU A 252 -0.22 -3.86 0.30
C LEU A 252 -0.87 -2.59 -0.25
N ASP A 253 -2.14 -2.35 0.08
CA ASP A 253 -2.95 -1.27 -0.50
C ASP A 253 -2.47 0.11 -0.03
N SER A 254 -2.04 0.22 1.22
CA SER A 254 -1.40 1.44 1.74
C SER A 254 -0.08 1.76 1.03
N GLY A 255 0.59 0.76 0.45
CA GLY A 255 1.94 0.88 -0.08
C GLY A 255 3.01 1.02 1.01
N ALA A 256 2.68 0.64 2.25
CA ALA A 256 3.59 0.64 3.38
C ALA A 256 4.67 -0.43 3.24
N ARG A 257 4.25 -1.68 3.01
CA ARG A 257 5.13 -2.85 2.86
C ARG A 257 4.48 -3.90 1.96
N GLY A 258 5.31 -4.60 1.21
CA GLY A 258 4.85 -5.68 0.35
C GLY A 258 4.58 -5.23 -1.08
N SER A 259 4.79 -6.15 -2.02
CA SER A 259 4.35 -6.03 -3.41
C SER A 259 3.31 -7.10 -3.73
N LYS A 260 2.55 -6.89 -4.81
CA LYS A 260 1.60 -7.89 -5.32
C LYS A 260 2.29 -9.24 -5.56
N GLU A 261 3.52 -9.18 -6.09
CA GLU A 261 4.35 -10.35 -6.36
C GLU A 261 4.73 -11.11 -5.09
N GLN A 262 5.09 -10.41 -4.01
CA GLN A 262 5.45 -11.03 -2.74
C GLN A 262 4.23 -11.71 -2.09
N ILE A 263 3.06 -11.07 -2.12
CA ILE A 263 1.83 -11.66 -1.57
C ILE A 263 1.40 -12.88 -2.40
N ARG A 264 1.57 -12.82 -3.72
CA ARG A 264 1.34 -13.96 -4.59
C ARG A 264 2.17 -15.17 -4.20
N GLN A 265 3.47 -14.98 -3.95
CA GLN A 265 4.37 -16.06 -3.54
C GLN A 265 3.99 -16.66 -2.17
N LEU A 266 3.36 -15.88 -1.30
CA LEU A 266 2.89 -16.34 0.01
C LEU A 266 1.65 -17.23 -0.11
N ALA A 267 0.64 -16.82 -0.88
CA ALA A 267 -0.70 -17.43 -0.83
C ALA A 267 -1.21 -18.07 -2.13
N ALA A 268 -0.72 -17.68 -3.32
CA ALA A 268 -1.19 -18.24 -4.59
C ALA A 268 -0.26 -19.36 -5.10
N MET A 269 0.64 -19.02 -6.02
CA MET A 269 1.69 -19.90 -6.53
C MET A 269 2.96 -19.08 -6.71
N ARG A 270 4.13 -19.73 -6.63
CA ARG A 270 5.40 -19.05 -6.87
C ARG A 270 5.63 -18.78 -8.36
N GLY A 271 5.18 -19.66 -9.25
CA GLY A 271 5.21 -19.45 -10.69
C GLY A 271 6.48 -19.97 -11.37
N LEU A 272 6.74 -19.47 -12.58
CA LEU A 272 7.89 -19.84 -13.41
C LEU A 272 9.18 -19.21 -12.89
N MET A 273 10.28 -19.97 -12.89
CA MET A 273 11.60 -19.51 -12.46
C MET A 273 12.57 -19.41 -13.64
N ALA A 274 13.48 -18.45 -13.59
CA ALA A 274 14.53 -18.30 -14.59
C ALA A 274 15.74 -19.16 -14.24
N LYS A 275 16.31 -19.86 -15.24
CA LYS A 275 17.58 -20.59 -15.07
C LYS A 275 18.73 -19.61 -14.84
N PRO A 276 19.69 -19.93 -13.96
CA PRO A 276 20.90 -19.15 -13.83
C PRO A 276 21.69 -19.20 -15.14
N ARG A 277 22.18 -18.04 -15.58
CA ARG A 277 22.99 -17.94 -16.80
C ARG A 277 24.29 -18.72 -16.60
N LYS A 278 24.47 -19.83 -17.32
CA LYS A 278 25.79 -20.47 -17.45
C LYS A 278 26.68 -19.56 -18.31
N SER A 279 27.93 -19.35 -17.86
CA SER A 279 28.94 -18.43 -18.41
C SER A 279 29.33 -18.61 -19.89
N GLY A 280 28.63 -19.45 -20.66
CA GLY A 280 28.91 -19.72 -22.08
C GLY A 280 27.71 -19.65 -23.03
N ASN A 281 26.48 -19.41 -22.54
CA ASN A 281 25.30 -19.23 -23.40
C ASN A 281 24.98 -17.74 -23.56
N THR A 282 25.02 -17.26 -24.80
CA THR A 282 24.61 -15.90 -25.23
C THR A 282 23.08 -15.73 -25.32
N GLY A 283 22.30 -16.77 -25.06
CA GLY A 283 20.85 -16.71 -24.93
C GLY A 283 20.45 -16.11 -23.58
N GLY A 284 19.46 -15.21 -23.56
CA GLY A 284 18.87 -14.65 -22.34
C GLY A 284 18.42 -15.74 -21.37
N GLY A 285 18.19 -15.39 -20.09
CA GLY A 285 17.84 -16.36 -19.05
C GLY A 285 16.61 -17.16 -19.43
N GLU A 286 16.81 -18.41 -19.85
CA GLU A 286 15.74 -19.33 -20.21
C GLU A 286 14.86 -19.60 -18.98
N ILE A 287 13.56 -19.64 -19.18
CA ILE A 287 12.58 -19.93 -18.14
C ILE A 287 12.42 -21.45 -18.06
N ILE A 288 12.34 -21.96 -16.84
CA ILE A 288 12.07 -23.39 -16.61
C ILE A 288 10.59 -23.64 -16.95
N GLU A 289 10.33 -24.62 -17.82
CA GLU A 289 8.99 -24.96 -18.31
C GLU A 289 8.05 -25.46 -17.21
N ASN A 290 8.62 -26.11 -16.18
CA ASN A 290 7.88 -26.61 -15.02
C ASN A 290 7.74 -25.50 -13.97
N PRO A 291 6.52 -24.98 -13.71
CA PRO A 291 6.30 -23.96 -12.70
C PRO A 291 6.32 -24.57 -11.30
N ILE A 292 6.54 -23.70 -10.31
CA ILE A 292 6.31 -24.02 -8.90
C ILE A 292 4.83 -23.75 -8.59
N LEU A 293 4.07 -24.82 -8.41
CA LEU A 293 2.62 -24.79 -8.10
C LEU A 293 2.35 -24.49 -6.63
N SER A 294 3.31 -24.87 -5.77
CA SER A 294 3.28 -24.60 -4.34
C SER A 294 3.48 -23.13 -3.99
N ASN A 295 3.12 -22.76 -2.76
CA ASN A 295 3.30 -21.42 -2.19
C ASN A 295 4.07 -21.52 -0.86
N LEU A 296 4.53 -20.39 -0.33
CA LEU A 296 5.32 -20.40 0.91
C LEU A 296 4.50 -20.82 2.14
N LYS A 297 3.18 -20.62 2.11
CA LYS A 297 2.27 -21.06 3.18
C LYS A 297 2.12 -22.59 3.23
N GLY A 298 1.98 -23.23 2.07
CA GLY A 298 1.84 -24.68 1.91
C GLY A 298 3.17 -25.44 1.92
N GLY A 299 4.29 -24.71 1.90
CA GLY A 299 5.63 -25.29 1.81
C GLY A 299 6.00 -25.70 0.38
N LEU A 300 7.29 -25.88 0.15
CA LEU A 300 7.84 -26.27 -1.15
C LEU A 300 8.39 -27.69 -1.06
N SER A 301 8.18 -28.49 -2.10
CA SER A 301 8.88 -29.77 -2.22
C SER A 301 10.38 -29.56 -2.48
N VAL A 302 11.19 -30.60 -2.26
CA VAL A 302 12.65 -30.53 -2.47
C VAL A 302 13.01 -30.11 -3.90
N LEU A 303 12.27 -30.61 -4.89
CA LEU A 303 12.47 -30.28 -6.30
C LEU A 303 12.01 -28.87 -6.66
N GLU A 304 10.94 -28.36 -6.05
CA GLU A 304 10.48 -26.98 -6.26
C GLU A 304 11.36 -25.95 -5.55
N TYR A 305 12.04 -26.36 -4.47
CA TYR A 305 12.96 -25.50 -3.75
C TYR A 305 14.33 -25.39 -4.44
N PHE A 306 14.78 -26.47 -5.09
CA PHE A 306 16.04 -26.55 -5.83
C PHE A 306 15.98 -25.78 -7.17
#